data_AF-A0A7W1PVD2-F1
#
_entry.id   AF-A0A7W1PVD2-F1
#
_cell.length_a   1.000
_cell.length_b   1.000
_cell.length_c   1.000
_cell.angle_alpha   90.00
_cell.angle_beta   90.00
_cell.angle_gamma   90.00
#
_symmetry.space_group_name_H-M   'P 1'
#
loop_
_entity.id
_entity.type
_entity.pdbx_description
1 polymer ?
#
loop_
_entity_poly.entity_id
_entity_poly.type
_entity_poly.pdbx_seq_one_letter_code
_entity_poly.pdbx_strand_id
1 'polypeptide(L)'
;MPGLAGIPSFEELKSPGLVRRAAARGDANNVFRNIIWLLHTNKNSWDSFIADVKDIFPEIEILASFNQERDEHLNIFIKYADKTLPIDAAGTGFLQILQILSYINIYKPKILLLDEPDAHLHPNNQRKLAKKLYDLSVERNFQIIIYQYTF
;
A
#
# COMPACT_ATOMS: atom_id res chain seq x y z
N MET A 1 9.83 16.14 8.73
CA MET A 1 8.93 15.62 7.68
C MET A 1 9.40 14.23 7.33
N PRO A 2 8.68 13.15 7.69
CA PRO A 2 9.01 11.85 7.13
C PRO A 2 8.30 11.75 5.78
N GLY A 3 9.07 11.92 4.71
CA GLY A 3 8.65 11.49 3.38
C GLY A 3 8.31 10.00 3.42
N LEU A 4 7.29 9.60 2.68
CA LEU A 4 6.76 8.23 2.58
C LEU A 4 7.74 7.19 1.97
N ALA A 5 9.04 7.44 1.99
CA ALA A 5 10.03 6.58 1.33
C ALA A 5 10.93 5.88 2.35
N GLY A 6 10.52 4.67 2.74
CA GLY A 6 11.30 3.72 3.54
C GLY A 6 10.39 2.87 4.42
N ILE A 7 9.92 1.74 3.91
CA ILE A 7 9.33 0.71 4.78
C ILE A 7 10.48 -0.05 5.47
N PRO A 8 10.32 -0.48 6.72
CA PRO A 8 11.33 -1.29 7.37
C PRO A 8 11.49 -2.63 6.62
N SER A 9 12.72 -3.14 6.57
CA SER A 9 12.99 -4.43 5.95
C SER A 9 12.21 -5.57 6.60
N PHE A 10 11.89 -5.43 7.89
CA PHE A 10 11.16 -6.43 8.66
C PHE A 10 10.05 -5.80 9.49
N GLU A 11 8.95 -6.55 9.65
CA GLU A 11 7.89 -6.25 10.61
C GLU A 11 7.44 -7.53 11.28
N GLU A 12 7.38 -7.53 12.61
CA GLU A 12 6.67 -8.55 13.38
C GLU A 12 5.15 -8.46 13.13
N LEU A 13 4.45 -9.58 13.28
CA LEU A 13 2.99 -9.59 13.26
C LEU A 13 2.44 -8.82 14.47
N LYS A 14 1.65 -7.78 14.19
CA LYS A 14 0.99 -6.92 15.18
C LYS A 14 -0.51 -7.18 15.18
N SER A 15 -1.14 -6.99 16.34
CA SER A 15 -2.59 -7.09 16.45
C SER A 15 -3.30 -6.01 15.59
N PRO A 16 -4.51 -6.27 15.07
CA PRO A 16 -5.23 -5.28 14.26
C PRO A 16 -5.44 -3.93 14.96
N GLY A 17 -5.58 -3.94 16.29
CA GLY A 17 -5.70 -2.72 17.09
C GLY A 17 -4.41 -1.89 17.13
N LEU A 18 -3.24 -2.53 17.19
CA LEU A 18 -1.95 -1.84 17.10
C LEU A 18 -1.73 -1.26 15.71
N VAL A 19 -2.04 -2.02 14.65
CA VAL A 19 -1.93 -1.57 13.26
C VAL A 19 -2.81 -0.35 13.01
N ARG A 20 -4.08 -0.39 13.42
CA ARG A 20 -5.00 0.76 13.32
C ARG A 20 -4.50 2.00 14.04
N ARG A 21 -3.94 1.85 15.26
CA ARG A 21 -3.39 2.99 16.01
C ARG A 21 -2.16 3.58 15.35
N ALA A 22 -1.25 2.75 14.82
CA ALA A 22 -0.07 3.22 14.12
C ALA A 22 -0.44 3.99 12.84
N ALA A 23 -1.35 3.42 12.04
CA ALA A 23 -1.91 4.08 10.85
C ALA A 23 -2.54 5.45 11.17
N ALA A 24 -3.34 5.54 12.24
CA ALA A 24 -3.99 6.78 12.66
C ALA A 24 -3.02 7.86 13.20
N ARG A 25 -1.83 7.46 13.67
CA ARG A 25 -0.82 8.38 14.23
C ARG A 25 0.19 8.91 13.20
N GLY A 26 0.09 8.48 11.95
CA GLY A 26 1.08 8.81 10.93
C GLY A 26 2.32 7.89 10.92
N ASP A 27 2.36 6.87 11.78
CA ASP A 27 3.40 5.83 11.80
C ASP A 27 3.11 4.67 10.83
N ALA A 28 2.33 4.98 9.80
CA ALA A 28 1.85 4.10 8.75
C ALA A 28 2.94 3.22 8.12
N ASN A 29 4.12 3.80 7.92
CA ASN A 29 5.24 3.14 7.24
C ASN A 29 5.80 1.96 8.04
N ASN A 30 5.63 1.94 9.37
CA ASN A 30 6.16 0.90 10.26
C ASN A 30 5.20 -0.30 10.47
N VAL A 31 4.07 -0.29 9.76
CA VAL A 31 3.04 -1.32 9.81
C VAL A 31 2.53 -1.69 8.41
N PHE A 32 3.29 -1.40 7.36
CA PHE A 32 2.86 -1.63 6.00
C PHE A 32 2.68 -3.13 5.69
N ARG A 33 3.66 -3.98 6.04
CA ARG A 33 3.52 -5.44 5.86
C ARG A 33 2.35 -5.98 6.67
N ASN A 34 2.12 -5.44 7.86
CA ASN A 34 0.95 -5.76 8.66
C ASN A 34 -0.37 -5.39 7.99
N ILE A 35 -0.45 -4.23 7.32
CA ILE A 35 -1.65 -3.84 6.56
C ILE A 35 -1.89 -4.81 5.39
N ILE A 36 -0.84 -5.15 4.64
CA ILE A 36 -0.93 -6.15 3.55
C ILE A 36 -1.38 -7.50 4.12
N TRP A 37 -0.87 -7.92 5.28
CA TRP A 37 -1.30 -9.14 5.94
C TRP A 37 -2.78 -9.10 6.35
N LEU A 38 -3.25 -8.00 6.93
CA LEU A 38 -4.67 -7.84 7.28
C LEU A 38 -5.58 -7.92 6.05
N LEU A 39 -5.17 -7.32 4.93
CA LEU A 39 -5.87 -7.48 3.65
C LEU A 39 -5.86 -8.94 3.22
N HIS A 40 -4.70 -9.60 3.20
CA HIS A 40 -4.54 -10.99 2.78
C HIS A 40 -5.41 -11.98 3.56
N THR A 41 -5.59 -11.77 4.87
CA THR A 41 -6.45 -12.62 5.71
C THR A 41 -7.96 -12.44 5.45
N ASN A 42 -8.37 -11.38 4.73
CA ASN A 42 -9.75 -11.16 4.31
C ASN A 42 -9.86 -11.25 2.79
N LYS A 43 -10.39 -12.38 2.29
CA LYS A 43 -10.48 -12.65 0.85
C LYS A 43 -11.09 -11.50 0.04
N ASN A 44 -12.19 -10.90 0.48
CA ASN A 44 -12.86 -9.84 -0.28
C ASN A 44 -11.99 -8.57 -0.35
N SER A 45 -11.38 -8.18 0.76
CA SER A 45 -10.47 -7.02 0.79
C SER A 45 -9.19 -7.29 0.01
N TRP A 46 -8.67 -8.52 0.06
CA TRP A 46 -7.51 -8.94 -0.73
C TRP A 46 -7.79 -8.89 -2.22
N ASP A 47 -8.88 -9.51 -2.67
CA ASP A 47 -9.25 -9.58 -4.08
C ASP A 47 -9.49 -8.16 -4.64
N SER A 48 -10.14 -7.28 -3.87
CA SER A 48 -10.31 -5.85 -4.21
C SER A 48 -8.96 -5.11 -4.30
N PHE A 49 -8.07 -5.31 -3.33
CA PHE A 49 -6.75 -4.70 -3.34
C PHE A 49 -5.90 -5.15 -4.53
N ILE A 50 -5.88 -6.46 -4.82
CA ILE A 50 -5.13 -7.00 -5.95
C ILE A 50 -5.70 -6.52 -7.28
N ALA A 51 -7.03 -6.41 -7.42
CA ALA A 51 -7.65 -5.81 -8.61
C ALA A 51 -7.17 -4.36 -8.80
N ASP A 52 -7.18 -3.55 -7.74
CA ASP A 52 -6.72 -2.16 -7.80
C ASP A 52 -5.24 -2.03 -8.17
N VAL A 53 -4.40 -2.94 -7.67
CA VAL A 53 -2.97 -2.99 -8.01
C VAL A 53 -2.79 -3.38 -9.47
N LYS A 54 -3.52 -4.40 -9.96
CA LYS A 54 -3.40 -4.89 -11.33
C LYS A 54 -3.86 -3.87 -12.38
N ASP A 55 -4.77 -2.96 -12.04
CA ASP A 55 -5.15 -1.86 -12.93
C ASP A 55 -3.97 -0.91 -13.24
N ILE A 56 -3.03 -0.77 -12.31
CA ILE A 56 -1.83 0.06 -12.49
C ILE A 56 -0.64 -0.77 -12.99
N PHE A 57 -0.48 -1.98 -12.44
CA PHE A 57 0.64 -2.90 -12.64
C PHE A 57 0.15 -4.34 -12.95
N PRO A 58 -0.31 -4.63 -14.18
CA PRO A 58 -0.93 -5.91 -14.52
C PRO A 58 -0.03 -7.15 -14.31
N GLU A 59 1.27 -6.96 -14.53
CA GLU A 59 2.30 -8.01 -14.50
C GLU A 59 2.81 -8.34 -13.09
N ILE A 60 2.31 -7.64 -12.06
CA ILE A 60 2.77 -7.79 -10.69
C ILE A 60 1.89 -8.79 -9.93
N GLU A 61 2.54 -9.73 -9.26
CA GLU A 61 1.93 -10.59 -8.24
C GLU A 61 2.48 -10.23 -6.86
N ILE A 62 1.58 -10.07 -5.88
CA ILE A 62 1.96 -9.85 -4.48
C ILE A 62 1.73 -11.17 -3.73
N LEU A 63 2.77 -11.64 -3.05
CA LEU A 63 2.77 -12.87 -2.27
C LEU A 63 2.92 -12.50 -0.79
N ALA A 64 2.03 -13.00 0.05
CA ALA A 64 2.06 -12.77 1.49
C ALA A 64 2.00 -14.11 2.25
N SER A 65 2.94 -14.31 3.17
CA SER A 65 2.99 -15.52 4.00
C SER A 65 3.48 -15.20 5.40
N PHE A 66 2.97 -15.95 6.37
CA PHE A 66 3.47 -15.91 7.74
C PHE A 66 3.11 -17.22 8.44
N ASN A 67 4.10 -17.88 9.03
CA ASN A 67 3.93 -19.05 9.87
C ASN A 67 4.25 -18.71 11.32
N GLN A 68 3.23 -18.71 12.19
CA GLN A 68 3.38 -18.30 13.58
C GLN A 68 4.37 -19.16 14.40
N GLU A 69 4.63 -20.41 14.00
CA GLU A 69 5.56 -21.30 14.69
C GLU A 69 7.01 -21.16 14.21
N ARG A 70 7.23 -20.58 13.01
CA ARG A 70 8.54 -20.60 12.33
C ARG A 70 9.08 -19.22 11.96
N ASP A 71 8.20 -18.28 11.66
CA ASP A 71 8.57 -16.99 11.12
C ASP A 71 8.61 -15.94 12.23
N GLU A 72 9.73 -15.21 12.30
CA GLU A 72 9.87 -14.03 13.17
C GLU A 72 9.18 -12.80 12.57
N HIS A 73 9.07 -12.74 11.24
CA HIS A 73 8.65 -11.55 10.51
C HIS A 73 7.66 -11.88 9.38
N LEU A 74 6.84 -10.90 9.03
CA LEU A 74 5.91 -10.99 7.89
C LEU A 74 6.66 -11.03 6.55
N ASN A 75 6.47 -12.12 5.83
CA ASN A 75 7.09 -12.36 4.53
C ASN A 75 6.18 -11.87 3.40
N ILE A 76 6.52 -10.69 2.85
CA ILE A 76 5.82 -10.10 1.70
C ILE A 76 6.80 -9.95 0.54
N PHE A 77 6.43 -10.54 -0.60
CA PHE A 77 7.22 -10.54 -1.83
C PHE A 77 6.43 -10.01 -3.01
N ILE A 78 7.14 -9.48 -3.98
CA ILE A 78 6.65 -9.10 -5.29
C ILE A 78 7.27 -10.05 -6.30
N LYS A 79 6.45 -10.61 -7.18
CA LYS A 79 6.90 -11.37 -8.34
C LYS A 79 6.60 -10.58 -9.61
N TYR A 80 7.61 -10.46 -10.45
CA TYR A 80 7.56 -9.80 -11.76
C TYR A 80 8.39 -10.61 -12.74
N ALA A 81 7.75 -11.10 -13.81
CA ALA A 81 8.33 -12.11 -14.69
C ALA A 81 8.90 -13.29 -13.87
N ASP A 82 10.17 -13.64 -14.06
CA ASP A 82 10.85 -14.74 -13.35
C ASP A 82 11.58 -14.29 -12.07
N LYS A 83 11.39 -13.04 -11.63
CA LYS A 83 12.05 -12.49 -10.44
C LYS A 83 11.06 -12.36 -9.30
N THR A 84 11.44 -12.90 -8.15
CA THR A 84 10.77 -12.68 -6.86
C THR A 84 11.69 -11.86 -5.98
N LEU A 85 11.20 -10.74 -5.50
CA LEU A 85 11.95 -9.79 -4.67
C LEU A 85 11.15 -9.48 -3.40
N PRO A 86 11.81 -9.26 -2.26
CA PRO A 86 11.10 -8.79 -1.06
C PRO A 86 10.52 -7.40 -1.34
N ILE A 87 9.37 -7.09 -0.73
CA ILE A 87 8.60 -5.88 -1.06
C ILE A 87 9.41 -4.58 -0.86
N ASP A 88 10.30 -4.53 0.11
CA ASP A 88 11.17 -3.39 0.42
C ASP A 88 12.29 -3.16 -0.61
N ALA A 89 12.57 -4.14 -1.48
CA ALA A 89 13.46 -3.97 -2.62
C ALA A 89 12.78 -3.28 -3.81
N ALA A 90 11.47 -3.02 -3.75
CA ALA A 90 10.77 -2.30 -4.81
C ALA A 90 11.08 -0.80 -4.79
N GLY A 91 10.98 -0.17 -5.96
CA GLY A 91 11.17 1.27 -6.08
C GLY A 91 10.19 2.05 -5.20
N THR A 92 10.66 3.13 -4.58
CA THR A 92 9.90 3.96 -3.63
C THR A 92 8.56 4.44 -4.20
N GLY A 93 8.51 4.80 -5.48
CA GLY A 93 7.28 5.17 -6.15
C GLY A 93 6.25 4.02 -6.24
N PHE A 94 6.70 2.80 -6.51
CA PHE A 94 5.81 1.63 -6.51
C PHE A 94 5.29 1.35 -5.09
N LEU A 95 6.16 1.42 -4.08
CA LEU A 95 5.79 1.27 -2.67
C LEU A 95 4.76 2.32 -2.24
N GLN A 96 4.92 3.58 -2.65
CA GLN A 96 3.99 4.65 -2.34
C GLN A 96 2.59 4.37 -2.91
N ILE A 97 2.51 3.87 -4.15
CA ILE A 97 1.23 3.46 -4.75
C ILE A 97 0.61 2.29 -3.98
N LEU A 98 1.39 1.25 -3.66
CA LEU A 98 0.89 0.11 -2.89
C LEU A 98 0.38 0.52 -1.52
N GLN A 99 1.08 1.41 -0.82
CA GLN A 99 0.65 1.96 0.45
C GLN A 99 -0.72 2.64 0.29
N ILE A 100 -0.85 3.61 -0.62
CA ILE A 100 -2.12 4.33 -0.83
C ILE A 100 -3.28 3.34 -1.13
N LEU A 101 -3.07 2.40 -2.05
CA LEU A 101 -4.09 1.40 -2.40
C LEU A 101 -4.43 0.48 -1.21
N SER A 102 -3.44 0.08 -0.42
CA SER A 102 -3.66 -0.76 0.75
C SER A 102 -4.52 -0.03 1.81
N TYR A 103 -4.26 1.26 2.02
CA TYR A 103 -5.01 2.11 2.94
C TYR A 103 -6.48 2.27 2.51
N ILE A 104 -6.72 2.53 1.22
CA ILE A 104 -8.08 2.65 0.68
C ILE A 104 -8.85 1.34 0.88
N ASN A 105 -8.21 0.20 0.58
CA ASN A 105 -8.88 -1.11 0.66
C ASN A 105 -9.15 -1.57 2.09
N ILE A 106 -8.25 -1.30 3.04
CA ILE A 106 -8.40 -1.75 4.43
C ILE A 106 -9.33 -0.85 5.24
N TYR A 107 -9.23 0.49 5.07
CA TYR A 107 -9.95 1.45 5.93
C TYR A 107 -11.21 2.00 5.29
N LYS A 108 -11.37 1.91 3.97
CA LYS A 108 -12.54 2.42 3.24
C LYS A 108 -12.89 3.85 3.67
N PRO A 109 -11.93 4.79 3.59
CA PRO A 109 -12.09 6.12 4.16
C PRO A 109 -13.21 6.90 3.47
N LYS A 110 -13.79 7.87 4.18
CA LYS A 110 -14.69 8.89 3.58
C LYS A 110 -13.93 10.10 3.04
N ILE A 111 -12.78 10.39 3.63
CA ILE A 111 -11.84 11.43 3.20
C ILE A 111 -10.45 10.82 3.20
N LEU A 112 -9.76 10.93 2.08
CA LEU A 112 -8.36 10.54 1.92
C LEU A 112 -7.51 11.80 1.77
N LEU A 113 -6.60 12.01 2.71
CA LEU A 113 -5.61 13.09 2.67
C LEU A 113 -4.30 12.53 2.13
N LEU A 114 -3.76 13.16 1.08
CA LEU A 114 -2.47 12.79 0.50
C LEU A 114 -1.55 14.01 0.50
N ASP A 115 -0.37 13.84 1.08
CA ASP A 115 0.70 14.84 1.08
C ASP A 115 1.79 14.38 0.11
N GLU A 116 2.01 15.15 -0.97
CA GLU A 116 2.94 14.85 -2.06
C GLU A 116 2.91 13.37 -2.56
N PRO A 117 1.72 12.86 -2.98
CA PRO A 117 1.57 11.46 -3.37
C PRO A 117 2.39 11.04 -4.61
N ASP A 118 3.02 12.00 -5.28
CA ASP A 118 3.68 11.86 -6.56
C ASP A 118 5.19 12.18 -6.56
N ALA A 119 5.74 12.65 -5.43
CA ALA A 119 7.12 13.13 -5.31
C ALA A 119 8.21 12.14 -5.77
N HIS A 120 7.93 10.83 -5.72
CA HIS A 120 8.88 9.78 -6.11
C HIS A 120 8.42 8.96 -7.32
N LEU A 121 7.37 9.40 -8.01
CA LEU A 121 6.78 8.68 -9.13
C LEU A 121 7.34 9.17 -10.46
N HIS A 122 7.65 8.23 -11.36
CA HIS A 122 7.83 8.53 -12.78
C HIS A 122 6.53 9.14 -13.35
N PRO A 123 6.56 10.13 -14.26
CA PRO A 123 5.36 10.83 -14.77
C PRO A 123 4.23 9.92 -15.26
N ASN A 124 4.57 8.80 -15.89
CA ASN A 124 3.58 7.80 -16.31
C ASN A 124 2.81 7.18 -15.14
N ASN A 125 3.50 6.89 -14.03
CA ASN A 125 2.88 6.31 -12.83
C ASN A 125 2.07 7.36 -12.06
N GLN A 126 2.47 8.64 -12.09
CA GLN A 126 1.67 9.74 -11.55
C GLN A 126 0.30 9.81 -12.23
N ARG A 127 0.27 9.78 -13.57
CA ARG A 127 -0.98 9.79 -14.35
C ARG A 127 -1.85 8.57 -14.07
N LYS A 128 -1.25 7.38 -13.99
CA LYS A 128 -1.97 6.15 -13.65
C LYS A 128 -2.56 6.20 -12.24
N LEU A 129 -1.78 6.66 -11.25
CA LEU A 129 -2.24 6.83 -9.87
C LEU A 129 -3.38 7.83 -9.79
N ALA A 130 -3.23 9.02 -10.39
CA ALA A 130 -4.26 10.05 -10.38
C ALA A 130 -5.59 9.55 -10.98
N LYS A 131 -5.51 8.86 -12.13
CA LYS A 131 -6.69 8.25 -12.76
C LYS A 131 -7.32 7.21 -11.83
N LYS A 132 -6.54 6.27 -11.29
CA LYS A 132 -7.07 5.22 -10.40
C LYS A 132 -7.69 5.80 -9.14
N LEU A 133 -7.08 6.82 -8.55
CA LEU A 133 -7.62 7.52 -7.38
C LEU A 133 -8.96 8.19 -7.69
N TYR A 134 -9.07 8.84 -8.85
CA TYR A 134 -10.34 9.41 -9.30
C TYR A 134 -11.42 8.33 -9.45
N ASP A 135 -11.12 7.26 -10.19
CA ASP A 135 -12.07 6.16 -10.41
C ASP A 135 -12.54 5.55 -9.08
N LEU A 136 -11.61 5.31 -8.15
CA LEU A 136 -11.90 4.81 -6.81
C LEU A 136 -12.76 5.78 -5.99
N SER A 137 -12.49 7.09 -6.07
CA SER A 137 -13.24 8.11 -5.32
C SER A 137 -14.72 8.14 -5.70
N VAL A 138 -15.00 7.95 -7.00
CA VAL A 138 -16.35 7.89 -7.54
C VAL A 138 -17.02 6.56 -7.18
N GLU A 139 -16.34 5.43 -7.43
CA GLU A 139 -16.88 4.09 -7.17
C GLU A 139 -17.20 3.86 -5.69
N ARG A 140 -16.30 4.30 -4.80
CA ARG A 140 -16.37 4.02 -3.36
C ARG A 140 -16.88 5.21 -2.54
N ASN A 141 -17.27 6.29 -3.21
CA ASN A 141 -17.88 7.49 -2.64
C ASN A 141 -17.06 8.06 -1.47
N PHE A 142 -15.85 8.52 -1.77
CA PHE A 142 -14.97 9.23 -0.84
C PHE A 142 -14.33 10.45 -1.50
N GLN A 143 -13.97 11.44 -0.69
CA GLN A 143 -13.31 12.65 -1.13
C GLN A 143 -11.80 12.50 -1.03
N ILE A 144 -11.07 13.02 -2.01
CA ILE A 144 -9.60 13.09 -1.99
C ILE A 144 -9.20 14.55 -1.82
N ILE A 145 -8.31 14.82 -0.87
CA ILE A 145 -7.66 16.12 -0.71
C ILE A 145 -6.16 15.87 -0.91
N ILE A 146 -5.60 16.51 -1.93
CA ILE A 146 -4.18 16.43 -2.25
C ILE A 146 -3.54 17.75 -1.85
N TYR A 147 -2.43 17.65 -1.13
CA TYR A 147 -1.56 18.78 -0.84
C TYR A 147 -0.24 18.58 -1.59
N GLN A 148 0.20 19.63 -2.28
CA GLN A 148 1.38 19.61 -3.14
C GLN A 148 2.09 20.96 -3.10
N TYR A 149 3.42 20.96 -3.03
CA TYR A 149 4.22 22.18 -2.89
C TYR A 149 4.64 22.80 -4.23
N THR A 150 4.30 22.18 -5.36
CA THR A 150 4.69 22.64 -6.71
C THR A 150 3.45 22.81 -7.60
N PHE A 151 3.38 23.96 -8.30
CA PHE A 151 2.36 24.29 -9.31
C PHE A 151 2.73 23.79 -10.69
#